data_AF-A0A1H7PVR2-F1
#
_entry.id   AF-A0A1H7PVR2-F1
#
_cell.length_a   1.000
_cell.length_b   1.000
_cell.length_c   1.000
_cell.angle_alpha   90.00
_cell.angle_beta   90.00
_cell.angle_gamma   90.00
#
_symmetry.space_group_name_H-M   'P 1'
#
loop_
_entity.id
_entity.type
_entity.pdbx_description
1 polymer ?
#
loop_
_entity_poly.entity_id
_entity_poly.type
_entity_poly.pdbx_seq_one_letter_code
_entity_poly.pdbx_strand_id
1 'polypeptide(L)'
;MTATAIPLDHTLTLVSDTAINIYHFSPSGQVAATIGTKNGPVSAPVFSWRAASADCIEIAGSDGHVERWINIRIEGDLLHAECNGFARTFTIRKLSP
;
A
#
# COMPACT_ATOMS: atom_id res chain seq x y z
N MET A 1 19.39 -0.06 6.57
CA MET A 1 17.96 0.09 6.24
C MET A 1 17.86 1.14 5.16
N THR A 2 17.34 0.79 3.98
CA THR A 2 17.11 1.76 2.90
C THR A 2 15.91 2.62 3.29
N ALA A 3 16.06 3.95 3.30
CA ALA A 3 14.95 4.85 3.53
C ALA A 3 13.92 4.68 2.40
N THR A 4 12.63 4.55 2.74
CA THR A 4 11.52 4.36 1.79
C THR A 4 10.59 5.57 1.77
N ALA A 5 9.99 5.84 0.61
CA ALA A 5 8.95 6.84 0.45
C ALA A 5 7.58 6.40 1.02
N ILE A 6 7.43 5.16 1.50
CA ILE A 6 6.17 4.70 2.11
C ILE A 6 5.95 5.39 3.47
N PRO A 7 4.80 6.05 3.68
CA PRO A 7 4.48 6.66 4.96
C PRO A 7 4.07 5.57 5.97
N LEU A 8 5.00 5.25 6.88
CA LEU A 8 4.73 4.36 8.00
C LEU A 8 3.74 5.01 8.97
N ASP A 9 2.95 4.19 9.67
CA ASP A 9 1.92 4.62 10.65
C ASP A 9 0.80 5.50 10.05
N HIS A 10 0.67 5.48 8.73
CA HIS A 10 -0.43 6.11 7.99
C HIS A 10 -1.25 5.05 7.28
N THR A 11 -2.53 5.36 7.11
CA THR A 11 -3.44 4.59 6.27
C THR A 11 -3.37 5.14 4.85
N LEU A 12 -3.07 4.26 3.89
CA LEU A 12 -3.17 4.53 2.47
C LEU A 12 -4.51 4.00 1.96
N THR A 13 -5.37 4.88 1.44
CA THR A 13 -6.66 4.48 0.85
C THR A 13 -6.64 4.75 -0.64
N LEU A 14 -6.91 3.73 -1.45
CA LEU A 14 -6.96 3.85 -2.91
C LEU A 14 -8.03 4.85 -3.33
N VAL A 15 -7.64 5.80 -4.16
CA VAL A 15 -8.56 6.68 -4.87
C VAL A 15 -9.16 5.88 -6.02
N SER A 16 -10.36 5.35 -5.82
CA SER A 16 -11.12 4.60 -6.83
C SER A 16 -12.61 4.73 -6.56
N ASP A 17 -13.40 4.75 -7.63
CA ASP A 17 -14.86 4.75 -7.53
C ASP A 17 -15.43 3.37 -7.21
N THR A 18 -14.74 2.30 -7.58
CA THR A 18 -15.25 0.92 -7.55
C THR A 18 -14.47 -0.01 -6.64
N ALA A 19 -13.14 0.13 -6.58
CA ALA A 19 -12.28 -0.74 -5.78
C ALA A 19 -12.08 -0.19 -4.37
N ILE A 20 -11.87 -1.12 -3.42
CA ILE A 20 -11.40 -0.83 -2.07
C ILE A 20 -10.04 -1.46 -1.96
N ASN A 21 -8.98 -0.66 -1.87
CA ASN A 21 -7.70 -1.11 -1.36
C ASN A 21 -7.26 -0.12 -0.27
N ILE A 22 -7.14 -0.61 0.96
CA ILE A 22 -6.63 0.15 2.10
C ILE A 22 -5.42 -0.58 2.62
N TYR A 23 -4.33 0.14 2.90
CA TYR A 23 -3.09 -0.44 3.41
C TYR A 23 -2.59 0.32 4.63
N HIS A 24 -2.07 -0.42 5.60
CA HIS A 24 -1.39 0.12 6.77
C HIS A 24 -0.03 -0.57 6.93
N PHE A 25 1.04 0.18 6.66
CA PHE A 25 2.41 -0.32 6.69
C PHE A 25 3.02 -0.14 8.08
N SER A 26 3.44 -1.26 8.68
CA SER A 26 4.17 -1.28 9.95
C SER A 26 5.68 -1.27 9.70
N PRO A 27 6.49 -0.56 10.52
CA PRO A 27 7.95 -0.66 10.52
C PRO A 27 8.46 -2.10 10.76
N SER A 28 7.65 -2.99 11.33
CA SER A 28 8.01 -4.39 11.57
C SER A 28 8.03 -5.27 10.32
N GLY A 29 7.76 -4.71 9.13
CA GLY A 29 7.73 -5.46 7.87
C GLY A 29 6.41 -6.19 7.61
N GLN A 30 5.34 -5.82 8.32
CA GLN A 30 3.97 -6.30 8.07
C GLN A 30 3.12 -5.18 7.48
N VAL A 31 2.20 -5.53 6.59
CA VAL A 31 1.18 -4.62 6.07
C VAL A 31 -0.19 -5.26 6.22
N ALA A 32 -1.05 -4.60 6.97
CA ALA A 32 -2.47 -4.96 7.04
C ALA A 32 -3.17 -4.32 5.86
N ALA A 33 -3.99 -5.08 5.13
CA ALA A 33 -4.74 -4.57 4.00
C ALA A 33 -6.24 -4.85 4.13
N THR A 34 -7.05 -4.03 3.48
CA THR A 34 -8.46 -4.30 3.21
C THR A 34 -8.67 -4.20 1.71
N ILE A 35 -9.03 -5.30 1.07
CA ILE A 35 -9.08 -5.42 -0.39
C ILE A 35 -10.46 -5.91 -0.82
N GLY A 36 -11.03 -5.30 -1.85
CA GLY A 36 -12.31 -5.72 -2.40
C GLY A 36 -12.94 -4.70 -3.33
N THR A 37 -14.26 -4.72 -3.38
CA THR A 37 -15.09 -3.83 -4.20
C THR A 37 -16.13 -3.13 -3.35
N LYS A 38 -16.44 -1.86 -3.66
CA LYS A 38 -17.48 -1.12 -2.96
C LYS A 38 -18.83 -1.81 -3.16
N ASN A 39 -19.57 -1.97 -2.06
CA ASN A 39 -20.83 -2.74 -1.99
C ASN A 39 -20.69 -4.22 -2.38
N GLY A 40 -19.48 -4.75 -2.43
CA GLY A 40 -19.18 -6.13 -2.75
C GLY A 40 -18.41 -6.84 -1.63
N PRO A 41 -17.91 -8.05 -1.91
CA PRO A 41 -17.06 -8.78 -0.98
C PRO A 41 -15.78 -8.00 -0.66
N VAL A 42 -15.33 -8.14 0.58
CA VAL A 42 -14.10 -7.54 1.10
C VAL A 42 -13.34 -8.58 1.90
N SER A 43 -12.02 -8.58 1.79
CA SER A 43 -11.09 -9.37 2.59
C SER A 43 -10.14 -8.46 3.36
N ALA A 44 -9.62 -8.95 4.49
CA ALA A 44 -8.67 -8.23 5.33
C ALA A 44 -7.37 -9.03 5.55
N PRO A 45 -6.56 -9.24 4.48
CA PRO A 45 -5.33 -10.00 4.59
C PRO A 45 -4.24 -9.21 5.32
N VAL A 46 -3.26 -9.96 5.86
CA VAL A 46 -2.00 -9.42 6.36
C VAL A 46 -0.88 -9.98 5.49
N PHE A 47 -0.02 -9.10 4.99
CA PHE A 47 1.12 -9.45 4.16
C PHE A 47 2.43 -9.06 4.82
N SER A 48 3.52 -9.63 4.33
CA SER A 48 4.85 -9.10 4.60
C SER A 48 5.21 -8.04 3.57
N TRP A 49 6.04 -7.06 3.93
CA TRP A 49 6.56 -6.07 2.99
C TRP A 49 8.01 -5.72 3.27
N ARG A 50 8.70 -5.21 2.26
CA ARG A 50 10.03 -4.63 2.38
C ARG A 50 10.27 -3.51 1.37
N ALA A 51 11.18 -2.60 1.71
CA ALA A 51 11.72 -1.65 0.75
C ALA A 51 12.77 -2.34 -0.13
N ALA A 52 12.59 -2.27 -1.46
CA ALA A 52 13.55 -2.74 -2.45
C ALA A 52 14.50 -1.61 -2.90
N SER A 53 14.00 -0.38 -2.98
CA SER A 53 14.76 0.87 -3.13
C SER A 53 14.04 2.00 -2.39
N ALA A 54 14.47 3.26 -2.59
CA ALA A 54 13.81 4.40 -1.95
C ALA A 54 12.37 4.64 -2.44
N ASP A 55 12.11 4.29 -3.70
CA ASP A 55 10.88 4.51 -4.45
C ASP A 55 10.21 3.18 -4.88
N CYS A 56 10.66 2.06 -4.32
CA CYS A 56 10.14 0.74 -4.63
C CYS A 56 9.96 -0.12 -3.38
N ILE A 57 8.81 -0.78 -3.30
CA ILE A 57 8.55 -1.81 -2.29
C ILE A 57 8.07 -3.11 -2.93
N GLU A 58 8.19 -4.17 -2.15
CA GLU A 58 7.62 -5.48 -2.44
C GLU A 58 6.67 -5.86 -1.29
N ILE A 59 5.49 -6.37 -1.65
CA ILE A 59 4.47 -6.89 -0.75
C ILE A 59 4.28 -8.36 -1.09
N ALA A 60 4.48 -9.24 -0.13
CA ALA A 60 4.44 -10.69 -0.34
C ALA A 60 3.34 -11.35 0.49
N GLY A 61 2.49 -12.11 -0.20
CA GLY A 61 1.46 -12.98 0.37
C GLY A 61 2.01 -14.31 0.87
N SER A 62 1.22 -14.97 1.72
CA SER A 62 1.54 -16.32 2.23
C SER A 62 1.51 -17.40 1.14
N ASP A 63 0.87 -17.11 0.00
CA ASP A 63 0.79 -17.95 -1.18
C ASP A 63 2.03 -17.84 -2.10
N GLY A 64 3.00 -17.00 -1.73
CA GLY A 64 4.22 -16.77 -2.52
C GLY A 64 4.06 -15.73 -3.63
N HIS A 65 2.88 -15.15 -3.82
CA HIS A 65 2.72 -14.03 -4.73
C HIS A 65 3.38 -12.77 -4.17
N VAL A 66 4.18 -12.11 -5.00
CA VAL A 66 4.85 -10.84 -4.67
C VAL A 66 4.32 -9.76 -5.60
N GLU A 67 3.65 -8.78 -5.03
CA GLU A 67 3.28 -7.54 -5.69
C GLU A 67 4.41 -6.52 -5.53
N ARG A 68 4.78 -5.88 -6.62
CA ARG A 68 5.83 -4.84 -6.62
C ARG A 68 5.21 -3.49 -6.92
N TRP A 69 5.51 -2.52 -6.06
CA TRP A 69 5.17 -1.11 -6.29
C TRP A 69 6.44 -0.37 -6.65
N ILE A 70 6.39 0.39 -7.75
CA ILE A 70 7.53 1.15 -8.26
C ILE A 70 7.14 2.61 -8.50
N ASN A 71 8.15 3.46 -8.73
CA ASN A 71 7.97 4.89 -9.02
C ASN A 71 7.13 5.61 -7.94
N ILE A 72 7.32 5.21 -6.67
CA ILE A 72 6.57 5.75 -5.54
C ILE A 72 6.97 7.21 -5.34
N ARG A 73 5.98 8.10 -5.36
CA ARG A 73 6.14 9.53 -5.13
C ARG A 73 5.02 10.05 -4.23
N ILE A 74 5.37 10.97 -3.33
CA ILE A 74 4.41 11.67 -2.48
C ILE A 74 4.23 13.09 -3.00
N GLU A 75 2.98 13.51 -3.15
CA GLU A 75 2.59 14.87 -3.49
C GLU A 75 1.48 15.31 -2.53
N GLY A 76 1.83 16.15 -1.55
CA GLY A 76 0.90 16.55 -0.49
C GLY A 76 0.43 15.36 0.35
N ASP A 77 -0.88 15.13 0.39
CA ASP A 77 -1.52 14.00 1.06
C ASP A 77 -1.80 12.81 0.13
N LEU A 78 -1.20 12.80 -1.06
CA LEU A 78 -1.33 11.72 -2.04
C LEU A 78 -0.02 10.95 -2.19
N LEU A 79 -0.16 9.64 -2.33
CA LEU A 79 0.89 8.74 -2.79
C LEU A 79 0.52 8.22 -4.18
N HIS A 80 1.42 8.40 -5.14
CA HIS A 80 1.31 7.81 -6.46
C HIS A 80 2.34 6.70 -6.61
N ALA A 81 1.92 5.58 -7.21
CA ALA A 81 2.78 4.44 -7.49
C ALA A 81 2.29 3.71 -8.73
N GLU A 82 3.16 2.89 -9.31
CA GLU A 82 2.75 1.86 -10.27
C GLU A 82 2.70 0.51 -9.55
N CYS A 83 1.52 -0.09 -9.50
CA CYS A 83 1.24 -1.35 -8.82
C CYS A 83 0.83 -2.40 -9.86
N ASN A 84 1.63 -3.45 -10.04
CA ASN A 84 1.39 -4.49 -11.05
C ASN A 84 1.14 -3.93 -12.47
N GLY A 85 1.88 -2.89 -12.87
CA GLY A 85 1.74 -2.24 -14.19
C GLY A 85 0.62 -1.19 -14.28
N PHE A 86 -0.13 -0.96 -13.20
CA PHE A 86 -1.20 0.04 -13.17
C PHE A 86 -0.81 1.24 -12.32
N ALA A 87 -0.93 2.44 -12.87
CA ALA A 87 -0.82 3.66 -12.08
C ALA A 87 -1.96 3.72 -11.05
N ARG A 88 -1.59 3.87 -9.77
CA ARG A 88 -2.53 4.01 -8.65
C ARG A 88 -2.19 5.23 -7.82
N THR A 89 -3.25 5.81 -7.24
CA THR A 89 -3.15 6.95 -6.33
C THR A 89 -3.84 6.59 -5.03
N PHE A 90 -3.20 6.92 -3.92
CA PHE A 90 -3.70 6.66 -2.57
C PHE A 90 -3.74 7.96 -1.78
N THR A 91 -4.80 8.20 -1.01
CA THR A 91 -4.79 9.25 0.02
C THR A 91 -4.03 8.74 1.24
N ILE A 92 -3.21 9.59 1.82
CA ILE A 92 -2.42 9.36 3.03
C ILE A 92 -3.17 9.98 4.21
N ARG A 93 -3.58 9.17 5.18
CA ARG A 93 -4.24 9.64 6.41
C ARG A 93 -3.52 9.13 7.63
N LYS A 94 -3.17 10.02 8.56
CA LYS A 94 -2.62 9.62 9.85
C LYS A 94 -3.71 8.94 10.66
N LEU A 95 -3.40 7.82 11.30
CA LEU A 95 -4.30 7.28 12.33
C LEU A 95 -4.39 8.31 13.46
N SER A 96 -5.61 8.75 13.76
CA SER A 96 -5.86 9.57 14.95
C SER A 96 -5.48 8.77 16.21
N PRO A 97 -4.83 9.38 17.21
CA PRO A 97 -4.48 8.72 18.47
C PRO A 97 -5.69 8.17 19.23
#